data_AF-A0A815EE24-F1
#
_entry.id   AF-A0A815EE24-F1
#
_cell.length_a   1.000
_cell.length_b   1.000
_cell.length_c   1.000
_cell.angle_alpha   90.00
_cell.angle_beta   90.00
_cell.angle_gamma   90.00
#
_symmetry.space_group_name_H-M   'P 1'
#
loop_
_entity.id
_entity.type
_entity.pdbx_description
1 polymer ?
#
loop_
_entity_poly.entity_id
_entity_poly.type
_entity_poly.pdbx_seq_one_letter_code
_entity_poly.pdbx_strand_id
1 'polypeptide(L)'
;MNRFLDIDLNNKRFPPNYDYRNQSLLPLEHALEPIVPRIDHLRQYIQEALEKCHFPSEHDLTHDQSASIYLYTMEWGAHSLYRLLNKDLQSEDPSALIPWYNYLKLFEIALTKLPTEKKRLWRGTKDDVNKNFIKDSEIIWRSVSSCSTTLNIIKEFLGNDTNATFFMIEAVIGRNLSGYTKYPGENEVLLGPGTRLSVESDNLKISDGLKVVHLVEITDNNNETLPAAMNMISIKSKSGSSGYISIKNTYFHNQSE
;
A
#
# COMPACT_ATOMS: atom_id res chain seq x y z
N MET A 1 13.00 -3.28 -8.54
CA MET A 1 12.50 -2.51 -7.39
C MET A 1 11.08 -2.98 -7.16
N ASN A 2 10.83 -3.74 -6.10
CA ASN A 2 9.52 -4.31 -5.81
C ASN A 2 8.51 -3.19 -5.47
N ARG A 3 7.21 -3.41 -5.69
CA ARG A 3 6.09 -2.48 -5.41
C ARG A 3 5.94 -2.02 -3.96
N PHE A 4 6.59 -2.67 -3.00
CA PHE A 4 6.68 -2.14 -1.64
C PHE A 4 7.77 -1.07 -1.49
N LEU A 5 8.64 -0.93 -2.50
CA LEU A 5 9.85 -0.11 -2.47
C LEU A 5 9.80 1.15 -3.36
N ASP A 6 8.74 1.34 -4.15
CA ASP A 6 8.57 2.50 -5.03
C ASP A 6 7.94 3.69 -4.29
N ILE A 7 8.75 4.40 -3.51
CA ILE A 7 8.29 5.53 -2.71
C ILE A 7 8.15 6.80 -3.56
N ASP A 8 7.03 7.50 -3.42
CA ASP A 8 6.89 8.89 -3.85
C ASP A 8 7.63 9.78 -2.84
N LEU A 9 8.79 10.28 -3.25
CA LEU A 9 9.63 11.18 -2.45
C LEU A 9 9.36 12.65 -2.74
N ASN A 10 8.48 12.95 -3.70
CA ASN A 10 8.11 14.31 -4.04
C ASN A 10 7.06 14.80 -3.05
N ASN A 11 7.52 15.38 -1.95
CA ASN A 11 6.66 15.98 -0.91
C ASN A 11 5.98 17.29 -1.37
N LYS A 12 5.74 17.45 -2.67
CA LYS A 12 5.06 18.60 -3.26
C LYS A 12 3.55 18.41 -3.13
N ARG A 13 2.86 19.48 -2.71
CA ARG A 13 1.40 19.50 -2.56
C ARG A 13 0.73 19.86 -3.89
N PHE A 14 0.80 18.96 -4.87
CA PHE A 14 -0.08 19.06 -6.03
C PHE A 14 -1.41 18.38 -5.70
N PRO A 15 -2.56 19.00 -6.04
CA PRO A 15 -3.83 18.33 -5.86
C PRO A 15 -3.86 17.08 -6.75
N PRO A 16 -4.34 15.94 -6.23
CA PRO A 16 -4.56 14.75 -7.06
C PRO A 16 -5.56 15.05 -8.19
N ASN A 17 -5.26 14.58 -9.39
CA ASN A 17 -6.18 14.65 -10.53
C ASN A 17 -7.18 13.49 -10.42
N TYR A 18 -8.48 13.81 -10.40
CA TYR A 18 -9.58 12.84 -10.35
C TYR A 18 -10.48 12.86 -11.59
N ASP A 19 -10.04 13.46 -12.69
CA ASP A 19 -10.85 13.62 -13.92
C ASP A 19 -11.22 12.26 -14.55
N TYR A 20 -10.43 11.22 -14.25
CA TYR A 20 -10.73 9.85 -14.62
C TYR A 20 -12.06 9.34 -14.05
N ARG A 21 -12.56 9.91 -12.95
CA ARG A 21 -13.85 9.53 -12.36
C ARG A 21 -15.04 9.81 -13.27
N ASN A 22 -14.90 10.74 -14.23
CA ASN A 22 -15.92 11.09 -15.19
C ASN A 22 -15.96 10.15 -16.41
N GLN A 23 -15.01 9.21 -16.52
CA GLN A 23 -14.99 8.25 -17.62
C GLN A 23 -16.07 7.19 -17.47
N SER A 24 -16.48 6.62 -18.60
CA SER A 24 -17.32 5.42 -18.63
C SER A 24 -16.50 4.21 -18.17
N LEU A 25 -17.17 3.28 -17.48
CA LEU A 25 -16.53 2.01 -17.11
C LEU A 25 -16.37 1.14 -18.37
N LEU A 26 -15.14 0.68 -18.61
CA LEU A 26 -14.81 -0.19 -19.75
C LEU A 26 -14.23 -1.53 -19.26
N PRO A 27 -14.36 -2.62 -20.06
CA PRO A 27 -13.62 -3.86 -19.83
C PRO A 27 -12.11 -3.62 -19.77
N LEU A 28 -11.38 -4.48 -19.06
CA LEU A 28 -9.95 -4.30 -18.76
C LEU A 28 -9.10 -4.09 -20.02
N GLU A 29 -9.32 -4.89 -21.05
CA GLU A 29 -8.61 -4.77 -22.33
C GLU A 29 -8.80 -3.39 -22.97
N HIS A 30 -10.03 -2.90 -23.03
CA HIS A 30 -10.36 -1.61 -23.62
C HIS A 30 -9.87 -0.45 -22.74
N ALA A 31 -9.91 -0.62 -21.42
CA ALA A 31 -9.42 0.36 -20.47
C ALA A 31 -7.89 0.58 -20.57
N LEU A 32 -7.15 -0.44 -21.00
CA LEU A 32 -5.69 -0.41 -21.17
C LEU A 32 -5.22 -0.25 -22.62
N GLU A 33 -6.12 -0.16 -23.60
CA GLU A 33 -5.76 -0.02 -25.02
C GLU A 33 -4.76 1.14 -25.28
N PRO A 34 -4.91 2.34 -24.67
CA PRO A 34 -3.92 3.42 -24.82
C PRO A 34 -2.53 3.11 -24.21
N ILE A 35 -2.46 2.15 -23.30
CA ILE A 35 -1.24 1.77 -22.57
C ILE A 35 -0.50 0.62 -23.26
N VAL A 36 -1.19 -0.22 -24.03
CA VAL A 36 -0.58 -1.37 -24.72
C VAL A 36 0.71 -1.02 -25.49
N PRO A 37 0.80 0.10 -26.26
CA PRO A 37 2.03 0.43 -26.98
C PRO A 37 3.21 0.84 -26.07
N ARG A 38 2.96 1.08 -24.78
CA ARG A 38 3.93 1.62 -23.81
C ARG A 38 4.56 0.53 -22.93
N ILE A 39 3.98 -0.66 -22.91
CA ILE A 39 4.40 -1.78 -22.06
C ILE A 39 4.49 -3.04 -22.90
N ASP A 40 5.72 -3.57 -23.01
CA ASP A 40 5.97 -4.82 -23.70
C ASP A 40 5.15 -5.96 -23.10
N HIS A 41 4.56 -6.78 -23.97
CA HIS A 41 3.77 -7.95 -23.60
C HIS A 41 2.52 -7.66 -22.75
N LEU A 42 2.05 -6.40 -22.65
CA LEU A 42 0.91 -6.05 -21.79
C LEU A 42 -0.34 -6.90 -22.07
N ARG A 43 -0.66 -7.17 -23.34
CA ARG A 43 -1.81 -8.02 -23.71
C ARG A 43 -1.72 -9.43 -23.13
N GLN A 44 -0.52 -10.01 -23.05
CA GLN A 44 -0.31 -11.34 -22.48
C GLN A 44 -0.55 -11.33 -20.97
N TYR A 45 -0.11 -10.27 -20.28
CA TYR A 45 -0.35 -10.11 -18.85
C TYR A 45 -1.82 -9.77 -18.53
N ILE A 46 -2.51 -9.02 -19.38
CA ILE A 46 -3.96 -8.83 -19.27
C ILE A 46 -4.67 -10.19 -19.35
N GLN A 47 -4.33 -11.02 -20.32
CA GLN A 47 -4.89 -12.37 -20.45
C GLN A 47 -4.58 -13.24 -19.23
N GLU A 48 -3.33 -13.23 -18.74
CA GLU A 48 -2.98 -13.95 -17.51
C GLU A 48 -3.79 -13.47 -16.30
N ALA A 49 -4.01 -12.16 -16.18
CA ALA A 49 -4.78 -11.60 -15.09
C ALA A 49 -6.26 -12.02 -15.18
N LEU A 50 -6.86 -12.00 -16.36
CA LEU A 50 -8.21 -12.51 -16.58
C LEU A 50 -8.31 -14.01 -16.23
N GLU A 51 -7.33 -14.82 -16.63
CA GLU A 51 -7.34 -16.26 -16.36
C GLU A 51 -7.15 -16.61 -14.88
N LYS A 52 -6.32 -15.85 -14.15
CA LYS A 52 -5.87 -16.22 -12.81
C LYS A 52 -6.44 -15.37 -11.68
N CYS A 53 -7.13 -14.29 -11.98
CA CYS A 53 -7.77 -13.49 -10.94
C CYS A 53 -8.82 -14.31 -10.18
N HIS A 54 -9.11 -13.86 -8.96
CA HIS A 54 -10.13 -14.49 -8.14
C HIS A 54 -11.51 -14.12 -8.65
N PHE A 55 -12.20 -15.09 -9.24
CA PHE A 55 -13.55 -14.96 -9.74
C PHE A 55 -14.26 -16.32 -9.70
N PRO A 56 -15.52 -16.41 -9.24
CA PRO A 56 -16.40 -15.33 -8.77
C PRO A 56 -15.89 -14.68 -7.46
N SER A 57 -16.15 -13.39 -7.32
CA SER A 57 -15.75 -12.59 -6.16
C SER A 57 -16.86 -12.58 -5.09
N GLU A 58 -16.48 -12.78 -3.84
CA GLU A 58 -17.32 -12.62 -2.65
C GLU A 58 -17.58 -11.15 -2.27
N HIS A 59 -16.94 -10.22 -2.97
CA HIS A 59 -17.06 -8.76 -2.78
C HIS A 59 -17.74 -8.10 -3.99
N ASP A 60 -18.46 -8.88 -4.80
CA ASP A 60 -19.20 -8.41 -5.97
C ASP A 60 -18.32 -7.74 -7.05
N LEU A 61 -17.04 -8.09 -7.15
CA LEU A 61 -16.20 -7.64 -8.26
C LEU A 61 -16.63 -8.35 -9.55
N THR A 62 -16.71 -7.58 -10.64
CA THR A 62 -16.78 -8.18 -11.98
C THR A 62 -15.44 -8.87 -12.30
N HIS A 63 -15.44 -9.72 -13.32
CA HIS A 63 -14.23 -10.39 -13.79
C HIS A 63 -13.12 -9.39 -14.16
N ASP A 64 -13.45 -8.34 -14.93
CA ASP A 64 -12.51 -7.26 -15.27
C ASP A 64 -12.00 -6.48 -14.05
N GLN A 65 -12.84 -6.26 -13.04
CA GLN A 65 -12.44 -5.58 -11.81
C GLN A 65 -11.43 -6.41 -11.02
N SER A 66 -11.70 -7.71 -10.85
CA SER A 66 -10.77 -8.62 -10.17
C SER A 66 -9.45 -8.74 -10.93
N ALA A 67 -9.53 -8.88 -12.26
CA ALA A 67 -8.35 -8.93 -13.13
C ALA A 67 -7.53 -7.63 -13.08
N SER A 68 -8.17 -6.46 -12.96
CA SER A 68 -7.45 -5.18 -12.84
C SER A 68 -6.58 -5.11 -11.58
N ILE A 69 -7.07 -5.64 -10.46
CA ILE A 69 -6.32 -5.71 -9.20
C ILE A 69 -5.17 -6.71 -9.33
N TYR A 70 -5.47 -7.91 -9.83
CA TYR A 70 -4.45 -8.93 -10.03
C TYR A 70 -3.32 -8.42 -10.94
N LEU A 71 -3.66 -7.77 -12.05
CA LEU A 71 -2.69 -7.18 -12.98
C LEU A 71 -1.84 -6.08 -12.36
N TYR A 72 -2.42 -5.22 -11.50
CA TYR A 72 -1.66 -4.21 -10.77
C TYR A 72 -0.57 -4.86 -9.89
N THR A 73 -0.89 -5.97 -9.22
CA THR A 73 0.04 -6.63 -8.29
C THR A 73 1.12 -7.45 -8.98
N MET A 74 0.96 -7.79 -10.25
CA MET A 74 1.93 -8.58 -11.02
C MET A 74 3.25 -7.82 -11.21
N GLU A 75 4.37 -8.54 -11.07
CA GLU A 75 5.72 -7.99 -11.30
C GLU A 75 6.46 -8.78 -12.39
N TRP A 76 6.83 -8.08 -13.46
CA TRP A 76 7.60 -8.63 -14.59
C TRP A 76 8.78 -7.73 -15.01
N GLY A 77 9.32 -6.96 -14.06
CA GLY A 77 10.51 -6.14 -14.25
C GLY A 77 10.20 -4.65 -14.37
N ALA A 78 11.06 -3.91 -15.09
CA ALA A 78 11.02 -2.45 -15.17
C ALA A 78 9.74 -1.89 -15.82
N HIS A 79 9.09 -2.69 -16.65
CA HIS A 79 7.90 -2.32 -17.41
C HIS A 79 6.60 -2.87 -16.80
N SER A 80 6.63 -3.32 -15.53
CA SER A 80 5.41 -3.75 -14.83
C SER A 80 4.38 -2.62 -14.80
N LEU A 81 3.09 -2.95 -14.97
CA LEU A 81 2.00 -1.96 -15.07
C LEU A 81 2.02 -0.95 -13.93
N TYR A 82 2.13 -1.42 -12.68
CA TYR A 82 2.13 -0.54 -11.51
C TYR A 82 3.26 0.50 -11.55
N ARG A 83 4.44 0.15 -12.10
CA ARG A 83 5.58 1.06 -12.15
C ARG A 83 5.32 2.22 -13.10
N LEU A 84 4.80 1.93 -14.29
CA LEU A 84 4.48 2.98 -15.25
C LEU A 84 3.32 3.85 -14.77
N LEU A 85 2.29 3.24 -14.17
CA LEU A 85 1.17 3.96 -13.59
C LEU A 85 1.64 4.89 -12.45
N ASN A 86 2.40 4.36 -11.49
CA ASN A 86 2.89 5.14 -10.35
C ASN A 86 3.83 6.26 -10.80
N LYS A 87 4.66 6.03 -11.82
CA LYS A 87 5.47 7.08 -12.46
C LYS A 87 4.61 8.19 -13.05
N ASP A 88 3.58 7.85 -13.82
CA ASP A 88 2.72 8.85 -14.47
C ASP A 88 1.84 9.58 -13.45
N LEU A 89 1.40 8.92 -12.38
CA LEU A 89 0.71 9.55 -11.25
C LEU A 89 1.59 10.59 -10.53
N GLN A 90 2.91 10.37 -10.47
CA GLN A 90 3.89 11.29 -9.89
C GLN A 90 4.33 12.40 -10.85
N SER A 91 3.99 12.31 -12.15
CA SER A 91 4.38 13.30 -13.17
C SER A 91 3.82 14.69 -12.86
N GLU A 92 4.60 15.75 -13.12
CA GLU A 92 4.09 17.13 -13.08
C GLU A 92 3.31 17.51 -14.34
N ASP A 93 3.44 16.72 -15.41
CA ASP A 93 2.64 16.85 -16.61
C ASP A 93 1.28 16.14 -16.43
N PRO A 94 0.16 16.88 -16.33
CA PRO A 94 -1.16 16.28 -16.14
C PRO A 94 -1.59 15.42 -17.35
N SER A 95 -1.02 15.67 -18.54
CA SER A 95 -1.35 14.89 -19.74
C SER A 95 -0.84 13.45 -19.67
N ALA A 96 0.19 13.19 -18.84
CA ALA A 96 0.73 11.84 -18.63
C ALA A 96 -0.32 10.87 -18.07
N LEU A 97 -1.32 11.38 -17.34
CA LEU A 97 -2.37 10.56 -16.74
C LEU A 97 -3.54 10.26 -17.68
N ILE A 98 -3.73 11.05 -18.75
CA ILE A 98 -4.87 10.90 -19.68
C ILE A 98 -5.00 9.47 -20.24
N PRO A 99 -3.90 8.81 -20.70
CA PRO A 99 -3.98 7.44 -21.19
C PRO A 99 -4.47 6.41 -20.16
N TRP A 100 -4.38 6.74 -18.87
CA TRP A 100 -4.74 5.84 -17.76
C TRP A 100 -6.17 6.00 -17.28
N TYR A 101 -6.93 7.00 -17.73
CA TYR A 101 -8.19 7.36 -17.09
C TYR A 101 -9.19 6.20 -17.04
N ASN A 102 -9.35 5.44 -18.12
CA ASN A 102 -10.28 4.30 -18.14
C ASN A 102 -9.81 3.17 -17.20
N TYR A 103 -8.51 2.88 -17.17
CA TYR A 103 -7.95 1.89 -16.24
C TYR A 103 -8.11 2.33 -14.78
N LEU A 104 -7.78 3.59 -14.47
CA LEU A 104 -7.94 4.15 -13.12
C LEU A 104 -9.39 4.15 -12.66
N LYS A 105 -10.35 4.44 -13.56
CA LYS A 105 -11.79 4.32 -13.27
C LYS A 105 -12.18 2.90 -12.89
N LEU A 106 -11.76 1.91 -13.69
CA LEU A 106 -12.03 0.50 -13.45
C LEU A 106 -11.40 0.02 -12.13
N PHE A 107 -10.11 0.33 -11.94
CA PHE A 107 -9.31 -0.06 -10.80
C PHE A 107 -9.80 0.59 -9.50
N GLU A 108 -10.11 1.89 -9.49
CA GLU A 108 -10.64 2.58 -8.31
C GLU A 108 -11.96 1.95 -7.88
N ILE A 109 -12.90 1.71 -8.81
CA ILE A 109 -14.17 1.06 -8.49
C ILE A 109 -13.94 -0.35 -7.92
N ALA A 110 -13.03 -1.13 -8.51
CA ALA A 110 -12.68 -2.45 -8.00
C ALA A 110 -12.19 -2.38 -6.55
N LEU A 111 -11.26 -1.46 -6.25
CA LEU A 111 -10.74 -1.26 -4.91
C LEU A 111 -11.80 -0.79 -3.91
N THR A 112 -12.76 0.03 -4.32
CA THR A 112 -13.82 0.50 -3.40
C THR A 112 -14.72 -0.64 -2.87
N LYS A 113 -14.80 -1.75 -3.60
CA LYS A 113 -15.57 -2.94 -3.21
C LYS A 113 -14.83 -3.86 -2.23
N LEU A 114 -13.51 -3.76 -2.17
CA LEU A 114 -12.72 -4.58 -1.24
C LEU A 114 -12.86 -4.08 0.21
N PRO A 115 -12.70 -4.97 1.20
CA PRO A 115 -12.68 -4.60 2.61
C PRO A 115 -11.69 -3.46 2.90
N THR A 116 -12.18 -2.42 3.56
CA THR A 116 -11.36 -1.35 4.12
C THR A 116 -10.82 -1.79 5.47
N GLU A 117 -9.54 -1.61 5.70
CA GLU A 117 -8.88 -1.91 6.95
C GLU A 117 -8.16 -0.69 7.52
N LYS A 118 -8.52 -0.38 8.78
CA LYS A 118 -7.84 0.60 9.61
C LYS A 118 -6.78 -0.11 10.46
N LYS A 119 -5.53 -0.04 10.04
CA LYS A 119 -4.43 -0.79 10.65
C LYS A 119 -3.08 -0.15 10.37
N ARG A 120 -2.07 -0.61 11.12
CA ARG A 120 -0.67 -0.29 10.86
C ARG A 120 -0.19 -1.03 9.62
N LEU A 121 0.34 -0.28 8.66
CA LEU A 121 0.94 -0.77 7.43
C LEU A 121 2.44 -0.45 7.39
N TRP A 122 3.16 -1.25 6.63
CA TRP A 122 4.60 -1.16 6.44
C TRP A 122 4.93 -1.09 4.95
N ARG A 123 5.87 -0.21 4.62
CA ARG A 123 6.57 -0.18 3.32
C ARG A 123 7.99 0.33 3.55
N GLY A 124 8.83 0.37 2.53
CA GLY A 124 10.22 0.79 2.73
C GLY A 124 10.88 1.33 1.48
N THR A 125 12.10 1.83 1.61
CA THR A 125 12.99 2.12 0.48
C THR A 125 14.42 1.79 0.87
N LYS A 126 15.28 1.54 -0.12
CA LYS A 126 16.71 1.23 0.10
C LYS A 126 17.54 2.47 0.45
N ASP A 127 16.97 3.67 0.28
CA ASP A 127 17.65 4.92 0.56
C ASP A 127 17.33 5.50 1.95
N ASP A 128 18.24 6.32 2.48
CA ASP A 128 17.96 7.13 3.67
C ASP A 128 17.22 8.39 3.27
N VAL A 129 15.90 8.37 3.42
CA VAL A 129 15.01 9.46 3.01
C VAL A 129 14.42 10.22 4.18
N ASN A 130 14.83 9.91 5.41
CA ASN A 130 14.26 10.51 6.63
C ASN A 130 14.26 12.04 6.60
N LYS A 131 15.32 12.63 6.05
CA LYS A 131 15.46 14.09 5.93
C LYS A 131 14.38 14.74 5.04
N ASN A 132 13.71 13.98 4.19
CA ASN A 132 12.63 14.49 3.36
C ASN A 132 11.33 14.64 4.16
N PHE A 133 11.16 13.88 5.24
CA PHE A 133 9.93 13.84 6.04
C PHE A 133 10.10 14.69 7.30
N ILE A 134 9.57 15.90 7.25
CA ILE A 134 9.66 16.88 8.34
C ILE A 134 8.48 16.64 9.28
N LYS A 135 8.72 16.53 10.59
CA LYS A 135 7.65 16.38 11.59
C LYS A 135 6.61 17.49 11.49
N ASP A 136 5.35 17.15 11.79
CA ASP A 136 4.16 18.00 11.73
C ASP A 136 3.85 18.51 10.30
N SER A 137 4.54 18.00 9.28
CA SER A 137 4.24 18.31 7.89
C SER A 137 3.22 17.33 7.31
N GLU A 138 2.33 17.87 6.48
CA GLU A 138 1.45 17.08 5.62
C GLU A 138 2.11 16.86 4.26
N ILE A 139 2.09 15.59 3.83
CA ILE A 139 2.51 15.11 2.52
C ILE A 139 1.34 14.44 1.78
N ILE A 140 1.44 14.34 0.46
CA ILE A 140 0.48 13.64 -0.40
C ILE A 140 1.25 12.60 -1.20
N TRP A 141 0.93 11.32 -1.02
CA TRP A 141 1.42 10.28 -1.91
C TRP A 141 0.54 10.20 -3.15
N ARG A 142 1.08 10.63 -4.29
CA ARG A 142 0.32 10.73 -5.54
C ARG A 142 0.10 9.38 -6.19
N SER A 143 1.06 8.47 -6.04
CA SER A 143 0.98 7.10 -6.54
C SER A 143 0.09 6.21 -5.67
N VAL A 144 -0.40 5.12 -6.27
CA VAL A 144 -0.94 3.99 -5.52
C VAL A 144 0.21 3.38 -4.72
N SER A 145 0.01 3.16 -3.41
CA SER A 145 1.07 2.70 -2.52
C SER A 145 0.79 1.28 -2.03
N SER A 146 1.62 0.33 -2.47
CA SER A 146 1.56 -1.04 -1.95
C SER A 146 2.25 -1.11 -0.59
N CYS A 147 1.53 -1.62 0.39
CA CYS A 147 2.01 -1.79 1.76
C CYS A 147 1.73 -3.20 2.25
N SER A 148 2.48 -3.68 3.23
CA SER A 148 2.22 -4.94 3.90
C SER A 148 1.74 -4.70 5.32
N THR A 149 0.88 -5.57 5.85
CA THR A 149 0.59 -5.59 7.29
C THR A 149 1.76 -6.12 8.12
N THR A 150 2.76 -6.73 7.48
CA THR A 150 3.80 -7.51 8.16
C THR A 150 5.17 -6.88 7.91
N LEU A 151 5.78 -6.34 8.97
CA LEU A 151 7.12 -5.71 8.89
C LEU A 151 8.19 -6.66 8.31
N ASN A 152 8.14 -7.96 8.64
CA ASN A 152 9.13 -8.92 8.17
C ASN A 152 9.13 -9.06 6.64
N ILE A 153 7.98 -8.93 5.99
CA ILE A 153 7.87 -8.97 4.53
C ILE A 153 8.65 -7.81 3.91
N ILE A 154 8.52 -6.62 4.50
CA ILE A 154 9.29 -5.44 4.07
C ILE A 154 10.79 -5.60 4.36
N LYS A 155 11.16 -6.19 5.50
CA LYS A 155 12.55 -6.51 5.82
C LYS A 155 13.16 -7.48 4.80
N GLU A 156 12.42 -8.49 4.36
CA GLU A 156 12.88 -9.43 3.33
C GLU A 156 13.15 -8.72 2.00
N PHE A 157 12.30 -7.76 1.59
CA PHE A 157 12.52 -6.98 0.37
C PHE A 157 13.71 -6.01 0.44
N LEU A 158 13.97 -5.45 1.62
CA LEU A 158 15.09 -4.54 1.85
C LEU A 158 16.42 -5.29 2.10
N GLY A 159 16.36 -6.51 2.63
CA GLY A 159 17.52 -7.30 3.01
C GLY A 159 18.30 -6.64 4.16
N ASN A 160 19.63 -6.79 4.13
CA ASN A 160 20.53 -6.25 5.16
C ASN A 160 20.99 -4.81 4.87
N ASP A 161 20.21 -4.04 4.12
CA ASP A 161 20.56 -2.67 3.76
C ASP A 161 20.44 -1.74 4.96
N THR A 162 21.59 -1.27 5.46
CA THR A 162 21.66 -0.38 6.63
C THR A 162 21.28 1.07 6.32
N ASN A 163 21.14 1.42 5.03
CA ASN A 163 20.67 2.73 4.62
C ASN A 163 19.15 2.80 4.45
N ALA A 164 18.48 1.66 4.42
CA ALA A 164 17.05 1.59 4.19
C ALA A 164 16.21 2.38 5.20
N THR A 165 15.13 2.95 4.70
CA THR A 165 14.11 3.64 5.50
C THR A 165 12.82 2.83 5.47
N PHE A 166 12.25 2.58 6.64
CA PHE A 166 10.94 1.97 6.80
C PHE A 166 9.88 3.04 7.05
N PHE A 167 8.70 2.82 6.52
CA PHE A 167 7.53 3.64 6.79
C PHE A 167 6.57 2.83 7.64
N MET A 168 6.23 3.36 8.81
CA MET A 168 5.14 2.87 9.63
C MET A 168 3.94 3.78 9.41
N ILE A 169 2.88 3.27 8.82
CA ILE A 169 1.71 4.08 8.43
C ILE A 169 0.51 3.62 9.25
N GLU A 170 -0.11 4.53 9.99
CA GLU A 170 -1.44 4.31 10.56
C GLU A 170 -2.48 4.64 9.51
N ALA A 171 -2.89 3.63 8.75
CA ALA A 171 -3.85 3.77 7.67
C ALA A 171 -5.29 3.68 8.21
N VAL A 172 -6.16 4.47 7.61
CA VAL A 172 -7.61 4.47 7.82
C VAL A 172 -8.32 3.84 6.62
N ILE A 173 -7.86 4.10 5.39
CA ILE A 173 -8.48 3.62 4.14
C ILE A 173 -7.54 2.68 3.39
N GLY A 174 -7.06 1.63 4.08
CA GLY A 174 -6.29 0.55 3.44
C GLY A 174 -7.18 -0.48 2.76
N ARG A 175 -6.94 -0.80 1.49
CA ARG A 175 -7.70 -1.83 0.74
C ARG A 175 -7.00 -3.17 0.81
N ASN A 176 -7.61 -4.15 1.49
CA ASN A 176 -7.02 -5.48 1.63
C ASN A 176 -7.14 -6.26 0.31
N LEU A 177 -6.01 -6.73 -0.22
CA LEU A 177 -5.95 -7.49 -1.47
C LEU A 177 -5.94 -9.02 -1.27
N SER A 178 -6.21 -9.53 -0.08
CA SER A 178 -6.24 -10.98 0.20
C SER A 178 -7.20 -11.67 -0.78
N GLY A 179 -6.71 -12.68 -1.49
CA GLY A 179 -7.43 -13.36 -2.57
C GLY A 179 -7.32 -12.71 -3.96
N TYR A 180 -7.06 -11.40 -4.05
CA TYR A 180 -7.06 -10.67 -5.33
C TYR A 180 -5.64 -10.37 -5.86
N THR A 181 -4.61 -10.53 -5.05
CA THR A 181 -3.20 -10.31 -5.42
C THR A 181 -2.56 -11.53 -6.10
N LYS A 182 -1.60 -11.29 -6.99
CA LYS A 182 -0.70 -12.31 -7.55
C LYS A 182 0.16 -12.99 -6.48
N TYR A 183 0.39 -12.33 -5.34
CA TYR A 183 1.32 -12.77 -4.31
C TYR A 183 0.65 -12.87 -2.92
N PRO A 184 -0.16 -13.92 -2.66
CA PRO A 184 -0.93 -14.05 -1.42
C PRO A 184 -0.10 -14.02 -0.12
N GLY A 185 1.18 -14.41 -0.19
CA GLY A 185 2.07 -14.43 0.97
C GLY A 185 2.55 -13.04 1.43
N GLU A 186 2.28 -11.98 0.67
CA GLU A 186 2.82 -10.64 0.93
C GLU A 186 1.94 -9.78 1.87
N ASN A 187 0.75 -10.27 2.23
CA ASN A 187 -0.24 -9.58 3.06
C ASN A 187 -0.49 -8.13 2.62
N GLU A 188 -0.69 -7.97 1.31
CA GLU A 188 -0.71 -6.68 0.64
C GLU A 188 -1.99 -5.89 0.90
N VAL A 189 -1.80 -4.60 1.13
CA VAL A 189 -2.84 -3.59 1.33
C VAL A 189 -2.47 -2.36 0.52
N LEU A 190 -3.39 -1.85 -0.29
CA LEU A 190 -3.17 -0.64 -1.06
C LEU A 190 -3.70 0.60 -0.36
N LEU A 191 -2.92 1.67 -0.42
CA LEU A 191 -3.40 3.04 -0.24
C LEU A 191 -3.60 3.66 -1.62
N GLY A 192 -4.72 4.37 -1.80
CA GLY A 192 -5.09 4.97 -3.07
C GLY A 192 -4.18 6.13 -3.50
N PRO A 193 -4.28 6.57 -4.76
CA PRO A 193 -3.56 7.75 -5.22
C PRO A 193 -4.10 9.01 -4.53
N GLY A 194 -3.21 9.91 -4.12
CA GLY A 194 -3.57 11.12 -3.40
C GLY A 194 -3.77 10.93 -1.90
N THR A 195 -3.28 9.83 -1.31
CA THR A 195 -3.37 9.59 0.14
C THR A 195 -2.63 10.70 0.90
N ARG A 196 -3.32 11.39 1.80
CA ARG A 196 -2.80 12.48 2.62
C ARG A 196 -2.26 11.91 3.93
N LEU A 197 -1.05 12.31 4.32
CA LEU A 197 -0.36 11.75 5.48
C LEU A 197 0.28 12.86 6.31
N SER A 198 0.14 12.78 7.62
CA SER A 198 0.86 13.58 8.61
C SER A 198 2.13 12.87 9.04
N VAL A 199 3.24 13.59 9.16
CA VAL A 199 4.50 13.06 9.71
C VAL A 199 4.53 13.27 11.22
N GLU A 200 4.38 12.20 12.01
CA GLU A 200 4.20 12.31 13.46
C GLU A 200 5.51 12.29 14.27
N SER A 201 6.57 11.71 13.71
CA SER A 201 7.82 11.49 14.46
C SER A 201 9.00 12.25 13.87
N ASP A 202 9.82 12.84 14.74
CA ASP A 202 11.20 13.22 14.40
C ASP A 202 11.99 11.95 14.07
N ASN A 203 12.88 12.01 13.07
CA ASN A 203 13.74 10.91 12.58
C ASN A 203 14.03 9.81 13.64
N LEU A 204 13.20 8.77 13.67
CA LEU A 204 13.33 7.70 14.66
C LEU A 204 14.44 6.74 14.21
N LYS A 205 15.45 6.59 15.06
CA LYS A 205 16.37 5.44 15.00
C LYS A 205 15.98 4.49 16.12
N ILE A 206 15.44 3.33 15.74
CA ILE A 206 15.14 2.26 16.71
C ILE A 206 16.46 1.54 17.05
N SER A 207 16.50 0.87 18.21
CA SER A 207 17.68 0.18 18.77
C SER A 207 18.48 -0.68 17.79
N ASP A 208 17.83 -1.18 16.73
CA ASP A 208 18.43 -2.07 15.73
C ASP A 208 19.04 -1.31 14.54
N GLY A 209 19.15 0.03 14.62
CA GLY A 209 19.64 0.87 13.52
C GLY A 209 18.61 1.12 12.41
N LEU A 210 17.39 0.59 12.57
CA LEU A 210 16.27 0.81 11.66
C LEU A 210 15.86 2.28 11.69
N LYS A 211 15.88 2.91 10.50
CA LYS A 211 15.40 4.27 10.32
C LYS A 211 13.92 4.20 9.97
N VAL A 212 13.08 4.85 10.77
CA VAL A 212 11.62 4.76 10.63
C VAL A 212 11.01 6.15 10.50
N VAL A 213 10.17 6.31 9.48
CA VAL A 213 9.25 7.44 9.34
C VAL A 213 7.87 6.99 9.79
N HIS A 214 7.31 7.65 10.80
CA HIS A 214 5.94 7.41 11.26
C HIS A 214 4.98 8.37 10.55
N LEU A 215 3.98 7.79 9.88
CA LEU A 215 2.95 8.50 9.15
C LEU A 215 1.56 8.14 9.68
N VAL A 216 0.65 9.10 9.71
CA VAL A 216 -0.77 8.90 10.01
C VAL A 216 -1.60 9.39 8.83
N GLU A 217 -2.53 8.56 8.34
CA GLU A 217 -3.43 8.96 7.27
C GLU A 217 -4.41 10.04 7.74
N ILE A 218 -4.45 11.14 7.00
CA ILE A 218 -5.37 12.25 7.25
C ILE A 218 -6.65 11.95 6.46
N THR A 219 -7.77 11.85 7.16
CA THR A 219 -9.10 11.75 6.56
C THR A 219 -9.94 12.95 6.98
N ASP A 220 -10.92 13.33 6.16
CA ASP A 220 -11.78 14.48 6.48
C ASP A 220 -12.67 14.25 7.73
N ASN A 221 -12.67 13.02 8.26
CA ASN A 221 -13.25 12.62 9.54
C ASN A 221 -12.18 12.61 10.63
N ASN A 222 -11.56 13.76 10.90
CA ASN A 222 -10.69 13.93 12.07
C ASN A 222 -11.51 13.73 13.35
N ASN A 223 -11.50 12.53 13.93
CA ASN A 223 -11.66 12.27 15.37
C ASN A 223 -11.56 10.78 15.79
N GLU A 224 -11.25 9.85 14.91
CA GLU A 224 -10.93 8.49 15.33
C GLU A 224 -9.48 8.16 15.03
N THR A 225 -8.57 8.66 15.85
CA THR A 225 -7.27 8.00 16.02
C THR A 225 -7.51 6.54 16.40
N LEU A 226 -6.68 5.63 15.89
CA LEU A 226 -6.65 4.25 16.41
C LEU A 226 -6.51 4.35 17.94
N PRO A 227 -7.30 3.62 18.74
CA PRO A 227 -7.07 3.57 20.18
C PRO A 227 -5.61 3.23 20.41
N ALA A 228 -4.93 4.08 21.17
CA ALA A 228 -3.55 3.87 21.60
C ALA A 228 -3.47 2.64 22.52
N ALA A 229 -3.64 1.46 21.94
CA ALA A 229 -3.24 0.18 22.51
C ALA A 229 -1.91 -0.15 21.82
N MET A 230 -0.76 -0.20 22.47
CA MET A 230 -0.45 -0.25 23.88
C MET A 230 1.05 0.01 23.99
N ASN A 231 1.44 0.66 25.08
CA ASN A 231 2.65 0.39 25.87
C ASN A 231 3.93 0.02 25.12
N MET A 232 4.90 0.94 25.27
CA MET A 232 6.33 0.67 25.27
C MET A 232 6.64 -0.80 25.59
N ILE A 233 7.25 -1.48 24.62
CA ILE A 233 8.08 -2.65 24.91
C ILE A 233 9.22 -2.12 25.80
N SER A 234 8.98 -2.11 27.11
CA SER A 234 10.02 -1.87 28.09
C SER A 234 10.86 -3.14 28.10
N ILE A 235 11.86 -3.21 27.23
CA ILE A 235 12.92 -4.22 27.32
C ILE A 235 13.73 -3.88 28.56
N LYS A 236 13.27 -4.35 29.73
CA LYS A 236 14.12 -4.44 30.91
C LYS A 236 15.13 -5.53 30.62
N SER A 237 16.38 -5.12 30.39
CA SER A 237 17.52 -6.01 30.51
C SER A 237 17.49 -6.62 31.92
N LYS A 238 17.30 -7.93 32.01
CA LYS A 238 17.66 -8.68 33.21
C LYS A 238 18.70 -9.71 32.82
N SER A 239 19.93 -9.40 33.21
CA SER A 239 20.96 -10.34 33.58
C SER A 239 20.39 -11.52 34.37
N GLY A 240 20.75 -12.73 33.96
CA GLY A 240 20.98 -13.86 34.86
C GLY A 240 19.77 -14.68 35.35
N SER A 241 19.85 -15.97 35.04
CA SER A 241 19.28 -17.14 35.72
C SER A 241 17.77 -17.45 35.62
N SER A 242 17.52 -18.56 34.91
CA SER A 242 16.61 -19.69 35.20
C SER A 242 15.23 -19.41 35.83
N GLY A 243 14.17 -19.78 35.09
CA GLY A 243 12.83 -20.00 35.65
C GLY A 243 11.76 -20.13 34.57
N TYR A 244 11.21 -21.33 34.42
CA TYR A 244 10.06 -21.64 33.55
C TYR A 244 8.84 -20.75 33.87
N ILE A 245 8.13 -20.27 32.85
CA ILE A 245 6.79 -19.66 33.02
C ILE A 245 5.81 -20.35 32.07
N SER A 246 4.78 -20.95 32.68
CA SER A 246 3.64 -21.61 32.04
C SER A 246 2.57 -20.58 31.66
N ILE A 247 2.02 -20.69 30.45
CA ILE A 247 0.93 -19.83 29.95
C ILE A 247 -0.39 -20.56 30.18
N LYS A 248 -1.22 -20.06 31.11
CA LYS A 248 -2.63 -20.42 31.19
C LYS A 248 -3.44 -19.47 30.31
N ASN A 249 -4.04 -19.99 29.25
CA ASN A 249 -5.11 -19.31 28.51
C ASN A 249 -6.35 -19.24 29.40
N THR A 250 -6.89 -18.04 29.60
CA THR A 250 -8.22 -17.85 30.21
C THR A 250 -9.14 -17.30 29.14
N TYR A 251 -10.06 -18.14 28.68
CA TYR A 251 -11.16 -17.77 27.80
C TYR A 251 -12.18 -16.93 28.58
N PHE A 252 -12.60 -15.79 28.03
CA PHE A 252 -13.82 -15.12 28.47
C PHE A 252 -14.94 -15.40 27.46
N HIS A 253 -15.85 -16.28 27.88
CA HIS A 253 -17.23 -16.34 27.43
C HIS A 253 -17.94 -15.06 27.89
N ASN A 254 -18.68 -14.39 27.01
CA ASN A 254 -19.78 -13.54 27.42
C ASN A 254 -21.07 -14.01 26.71
N GLN A 255 -21.98 -14.57 27.50
CA GLN A 255 -23.40 -14.67 27.23
C GLN A 255 -24.15 -13.75 28.19
N SER A 256 -25.43 -13.52 27.88
CA SER A 256 -26.51 -12.76 28.53
C SER A 256 -26.51 -11.25 28.27
N GLU A 257 -27.61 -10.65 27.80
CA GLU A 257 -29.04 -11.03 27.88
C GLU A 257 -29.73 -11.33 26.53
#